data_AF-A0AAE3U4X7-F1
#
_entry.id   AF-A0AAE3U4X7-F1
#
_cell.length_a   1.000
_cell.length_b   1.000
_cell.length_c   1.000
_cell.angle_alpha   90.00
_cell.angle_beta   90.00
_cell.angle_gamma   90.00
#
_symmetry.space_group_name_H-M   'P 1'
#
loop_
_entity.id
_entity.type
_entity.pdbx_description
1 polymer ?
#
loop_
_entity_poly.entity_id
_entity_poly.type
_entity_poly.pdbx_seq_one_letter_code
_entity_poly.pdbx_strand_id
1 'polypeptide(L)'
;MKLTFCLLGIALSGLIGCTNSQTTNTNSISKVEMHLSAFGVESDDFPSIDVIIDFQNDTNSCKKWYYNPAYKDSIYSLSRTDITKVLDLLKSSDLKKLKEEYTVDKTDQPSSKTIIYTSQSTFTIKVPLP
;
A
#
# COMPACT_ATOMS: atom_id res chain seq x y z
N MET A 1 52.28 -18.50 51.92
CA MET A 1 53.63 -18.43 51.34
C MET A 1 53.49 -18.64 49.82
N LYS A 2 53.75 -17.59 49.01
CA LYS A 2 53.98 -17.58 47.54
C LYS A 2 52.84 -18.17 46.64
N LEU A 3 52.52 -17.70 45.43
CA LEU A 3 53.16 -16.78 44.51
C LEU A 3 52.12 -16.21 43.51
N THR A 4 52.37 -14.97 43.12
CA THR A 4 51.81 -14.06 42.11
C THR A 4 51.78 -14.61 40.67
N PHE A 5 50.85 -14.10 39.83
CA PHE A 5 50.99 -13.48 38.49
C PHE A 5 49.70 -13.72 37.68
N CYS A 6 48.84 -12.71 37.45
CA CYS A 6 48.90 -11.59 36.50
C CYS A 6 48.34 -11.91 35.10
N LEU A 7 47.64 -10.90 34.57
CA LEU A 7 47.25 -10.60 33.19
C LEU A 7 45.82 -11.02 32.80
N LEU A 8 44.86 -10.11 32.85
CA LEU A 8 44.58 -9.02 31.88
C LEU A 8 43.90 -9.57 30.62
N GLY A 9 42.60 -9.31 30.54
CA GLY A 9 41.76 -9.56 29.36
C GLY A 9 40.48 -8.74 29.43
N ILE A 10 40.61 -7.44 29.66
CA ILE A 10 39.54 -6.48 29.37
C ILE A 10 39.56 -6.22 27.86
N ALA A 11 38.36 -6.08 27.30
CA ALA A 11 38.01 -5.53 25.99
C ALA A 11 37.83 -6.53 24.84
N LEU A 12 36.56 -6.86 24.55
CA LEU A 12 35.98 -6.46 23.28
C LEU A 12 34.46 -6.27 23.40
N SER A 13 34.11 -5.01 23.70
CA SER A 13 33.01 -4.25 23.09
C SER A 13 31.78 -5.01 22.56
N GLY A 14 30.69 -4.90 23.32
CA GLY A 14 29.44 -4.29 22.86
C GLY A 14 28.96 -4.60 21.44
N LEU A 15 28.30 -5.74 21.28
CA LEU A 15 27.19 -5.87 20.35
C LEU A 15 25.89 -5.61 21.14
N ILE A 16 25.75 -4.40 21.68
CA ILE A 16 24.41 -3.84 21.89
C ILE A 16 23.97 -3.52 20.48
N GLY A 17 23.34 -4.51 19.84
CA GLY A 17 22.68 -4.32 18.56
C GLY A 17 21.82 -3.07 18.69
N CYS A 18 22.13 -2.06 17.89
CA CYS A 18 21.19 -0.99 17.63
C CYS A 18 19.95 -1.67 17.05
N THR A 19 19.00 -2.00 17.91
CA THR A 19 17.62 -2.10 17.50
C THR A 19 17.34 -0.72 16.95
N ASN A 20 17.32 -0.61 15.63
CA ASN A 20 16.58 0.45 14.97
C ASN A 20 15.17 0.31 15.52
N SER A 21 14.87 1.01 16.60
CA SER A 21 13.52 1.37 16.99
C SER A 21 13.04 2.27 15.88
N GLN A 22 12.72 1.65 14.75
CA GLN A 22 11.94 2.25 13.70
C GLN A 22 10.63 2.55 14.40
N THR A 23 10.50 3.81 14.83
CA THR A 23 9.31 4.38 15.42
C THR A 23 8.18 4.04 14.47
N THR A 24 7.50 2.94 14.76
CA THR A 24 6.32 2.50 14.04
C THR A 24 5.28 3.49 14.48
N ASN A 25 5.22 4.62 13.77
CA ASN A 25 4.01 5.42 13.74
C ASN A 25 2.93 4.46 13.29
N THR A 26 2.19 3.93 14.26
CA THR A 26 1.03 3.05 14.06
C THR A 26 -0.09 3.89 13.46
N ASN A 27 0.12 4.37 12.24
CA ASN A 27 -0.93 4.72 11.31
C ASN A 27 -1.57 3.41 10.91
N SER A 28 -2.47 2.91 11.76
CA SER A 28 -3.23 1.72 11.44
C SER A 28 -4.08 2.03 10.21
N ILE A 29 -3.83 1.30 9.13
CA ILE A 29 -4.60 1.41 7.90
C ILE A 29 -5.97 0.81 8.16
N SER A 30 -7.02 1.61 8.00
CA SER A 30 -8.40 1.19 8.25
C SER A 30 -9.09 0.74 6.97
N LYS A 31 -8.88 1.47 5.88
CA LYS A 31 -9.57 1.24 4.60
C LYS A 31 -8.71 1.68 3.43
N VAL A 32 -8.89 1.00 2.29
CA VAL A 32 -8.37 1.42 0.99
C VAL A 32 -9.52 1.48 -0.01
N GLU A 33 -9.59 2.58 -0.74
CA GLU A 33 -10.46 2.72 -1.91
C GLU A 33 -9.60 2.92 -3.15
N MET A 34 -9.94 2.25 -4.24
CA MET A 34 -9.28 2.45 -5.53
C MET A 34 -10.30 2.58 -6.64
N HIS A 35 -10.01 3.45 -7.59
CA HIS A 35 -10.71 3.57 -8.85
C HIS A 35 -9.68 3.47 -9.97
N LEU A 36 -9.88 2.54 -10.88
CA LEU A 36 -9.15 2.41 -12.13
C LEU A 36 -10.12 2.73 -13.27
N SER A 37 -9.85 3.80 -14.02
CA SER A 37 -10.70 4.19 -15.14
C SER A 37 -10.45 3.30 -16.36
N ALA A 38 -11.47 3.18 -17.20
CA ALA A 38 -11.33 2.63 -18.54
C ALA A 38 -10.32 3.43 -19.38
N PHE A 39 -9.79 2.80 -20.43
CA PHE A 39 -8.84 3.37 -21.37
C PHE A 39 -9.53 4.35 -22.33
N GLY A 40 -9.17 5.64 -22.23
CA GLY A 40 -9.33 6.67 -23.27
C GLY A 40 -10.59 6.61 -24.15
N VAL A 41 -10.46 7.01 -25.41
CA VAL A 41 -11.53 7.06 -26.43
C VAL A 41 -12.18 5.69 -26.76
N GLU A 42 -11.72 4.60 -26.12
CA GLU A 42 -12.22 3.23 -26.27
C GLU A 42 -12.93 2.73 -24.99
N SER A 43 -13.42 3.64 -24.13
CA SER A 43 -14.05 3.33 -22.84
C SER A 43 -15.22 2.36 -22.90
N ASP A 44 -15.83 2.17 -24.07
CA ASP A 44 -16.97 1.29 -24.26
C ASP A 44 -16.58 -0.19 -24.14
N ASP A 45 -15.37 -0.57 -24.58
CA ASP A 45 -14.92 -1.97 -24.58
C ASP A 45 -14.05 -2.32 -23.35
N PHE A 46 -13.52 -1.31 -22.65
CA PHE A 46 -12.71 -1.49 -21.46
C PHE A 46 -13.49 -1.24 -20.16
N PRO A 47 -13.34 -2.09 -19.14
CA PRO A 47 -14.00 -1.87 -17.88
C PRO A 47 -13.29 -0.78 -17.06
N SER A 48 -14.08 -0.09 -16.25
CA SER A 48 -13.60 0.56 -15.04
C SER A 48 -13.66 -0.42 -13.86
N ILE A 49 -12.79 -0.22 -12.87
CA ILE A 49 -12.73 -1.05 -11.67
C ILE A 49 -12.74 -0.17 -10.42
N ASP A 50 -13.73 -0.39 -9.56
CA ASP A 50 -13.77 0.19 -8.21
C ASP A 50 -13.43 -0.89 -7.19
N VAL A 51 -12.58 -0.58 -6.23
CA VAL A 51 -12.17 -1.49 -5.16
C VAL A 51 -12.35 -0.81 -3.81
N ILE A 52 -12.94 -1.54 -2.87
CA ILE A 52 -13.00 -1.18 -1.46
C ILE A 52 -12.43 -2.34 -0.65
N ILE A 53 -11.45 -2.06 0.20
CA ILE A 53 -10.92 -3.01 1.19
C ILE A 53 -11.05 -2.35 2.56
N ASP A 54 -11.88 -2.93 3.41
CA ASP A 54 -12.07 -2.50 4.80
C ASP A 54 -11.36 -3.50 5.72
N PHE A 55 -10.21 -3.09 6.25
CA PHE A 55 -9.39 -3.92 7.13
C PHE A 55 -9.96 -4.02 8.55
N GLN A 56 -10.87 -3.12 8.94
CA GLN A 56 -11.50 -3.17 10.27
C GLN A 56 -12.61 -4.23 10.30
N ASN A 57 -13.33 -4.36 9.19
CA ASN A 57 -14.44 -5.32 9.06
C ASN A 57 -14.03 -6.62 8.33
N ASP A 58 -12.78 -6.76 7.89
CA ASP A 58 -12.28 -7.89 7.07
C ASP A 58 -13.15 -8.12 5.82
N THR A 59 -13.61 -7.03 5.20
CA THR A 59 -14.45 -7.06 3.99
C THR A 59 -13.76 -6.43 2.81
N ASN A 60 -14.10 -6.89 1.62
CA ASN A 60 -13.65 -6.27 0.39
C ASN A 60 -14.66 -6.49 -0.74
N SER A 61 -14.70 -5.54 -1.67
CA SER A 61 -15.55 -5.60 -2.86
C SER A 61 -14.82 -4.95 -4.02
N CYS A 62 -14.75 -5.67 -5.13
CA CYS A 62 -14.25 -5.18 -6.40
C CYS A 62 -15.40 -5.18 -7.40
N LYS A 63 -15.80 -4.00 -7.87
CA LYS A 63 -16.82 -3.83 -8.90
C LYS A 63 -16.12 -3.54 -10.22
N LYS A 64 -16.26 -4.46 -11.18
CA LYS A 64 -15.90 -4.24 -12.57
C LYS A 64 -17.15 -3.82 -13.33
N TRP A 65 -17.11 -2.67 -13.99
CA TRP A 65 -18.24 -2.14 -14.74
C TRP A 65 -17.82 -1.53 -16.07
N TYR A 66 -18.76 -1.48 -17.00
CA TYR A 66 -18.54 -1.00 -18.36
C TYR A 66 -19.43 0.20 -18.66
N TYR A 67 -18.98 1.07 -19.57
CA TYR A 67 -19.82 2.16 -20.08
C TYR A 67 -20.85 1.64 -21.07
N ASN A 68 -20.46 0.67 -21.91
CA ASN A 68 -21.35 0.04 -22.87
C ASN A 68 -22.22 -1.05 -22.19
N PRO A 69 -23.56 -0.91 -22.21
CA PRO A 69 -24.47 -1.84 -21.55
C PRO A 69 -24.53 -3.23 -22.19
N ALA A 70 -23.91 -3.43 -23.37
CA ALA A 70 -23.76 -4.74 -23.97
C ALA A 70 -22.83 -5.65 -23.15
N TYR A 71 -21.92 -5.07 -22.38
CA TYR A 71 -21.04 -5.82 -21.49
C TYR A 71 -21.64 -5.95 -20.09
N LYS A 72 -21.36 -7.08 -19.46
CA LYS A 72 -21.92 -7.41 -18.15
C LYS A 72 -20.98 -6.98 -17.03
N ASP A 73 -21.49 -6.15 -16.14
CA ASP A 73 -20.87 -5.83 -14.86
C ASP A 73 -20.66 -7.08 -14.00
N SER A 74 -19.65 -7.04 -13.14
CA SER A 74 -19.40 -8.11 -12.18
C SER A 74 -18.87 -7.57 -10.87
N ILE A 75 -19.29 -8.19 -9.78
CA ILE A 75 -18.72 -7.96 -8.45
C ILE A 75 -17.96 -9.22 -8.05
N TYR A 76 -16.75 -9.03 -7.54
CA TYR A 76 -15.92 -10.10 -7.01
C TYR A 76 -15.21 -9.62 -5.75
N SER A 77 -14.62 -10.55 -5.02
CA SER A 77 -13.83 -10.26 -3.83
C SER A 77 -12.42 -10.81 -4.01
N LEU A 78 -11.45 -10.09 -3.47
CA LEU A 78 -10.07 -10.51 -3.30
C LEU A 78 -9.98 -11.66 -2.28
N SER A 79 -9.00 -12.53 -2.50
CA SER A 79 -8.67 -13.56 -1.53
C SER A 79 -8.07 -12.93 -0.26
N ARG A 80 -8.21 -13.62 0.87
CA ARG A 80 -7.58 -13.20 2.14
C ARG A 80 -6.06 -13.01 1.99
N THR A 81 -5.42 -13.84 1.17
CA THR A 81 -3.98 -13.75 0.87
C THR A 81 -3.65 -12.44 0.14
N ASP A 82 -4.47 -12.03 -0.82
CA ASP A 82 -4.21 -10.80 -1.58
C ASP A 82 -4.48 -9.55 -0.73
N ILE A 83 -5.53 -9.57 0.10
CA ILE A 83 -5.79 -8.50 1.09
C ILE A 83 -4.59 -8.35 2.04
N THR A 84 -4.05 -9.48 2.51
CA THR A 84 -2.88 -9.48 3.41
C THR A 84 -1.66 -8.87 2.74
N LYS A 85 -1.38 -9.24 1.48
CA LYS A 85 -0.28 -8.64 0.70
C LYS A 85 -0.44 -7.13 0.52
N VAL A 86 -1.67 -6.66 0.24
CA VAL A 86 -1.95 -5.22 0.13
C VAL A 86 -1.66 -4.53 1.45
N LEU A 87 -2.13 -5.08 2.57
CA LEU A 87 -1.90 -4.51 3.90
C LEU A 87 -0.40 -4.44 4.24
N ASP A 88 0.34 -5.51 3.95
CA ASP A 88 1.78 -5.58 4.20
C ASP A 88 2.55 -4.57 3.35
N LEU A 89 2.21 -4.44 2.06
CA LEU A 89 2.78 -3.44 1.17
C LEU A 89 2.60 -2.03 1.74
N LEU A 90 1.37 -1.69 2.16
CA LEU A 90 1.06 -0.37 2.68
C LEU A 90 1.74 -0.09 4.03
N LYS A 91 1.84 -1.08 4.91
CA LYS A 91 2.57 -0.96 6.19
C LYS A 91 4.08 -0.79 6.00
N SER A 92 4.64 -1.41 4.96
CA SER A 92 6.06 -1.28 4.62
C SER A 92 6.39 0.02 3.90
N SER A 93 5.38 0.76 3.45
CA SER A 93 5.53 1.97 2.65
C SER A 93 5.54 3.24 3.51
N ASP A 94 6.40 4.20 3.17
CA ASP A 94 6.37 5.54 3.75
C ASP A 94 5.34 6.40 3.01
N LEU A 95 4.07 6.30 3.44
CA LEU A 95 2.94 6.95 2.76
C LEU A 95 3.10 8.48 2.64
N LYS A 96 3.85 9.12 3.55
CA LYS A 96 4.11 10.57 3.52
C LYS A 96 5.06 10.98 2.40
N LYS A 97 5.84 10.04 1.85
CA LYS A 97 6.74 10.29 0.71
C LYS A 97 6.09 10.02 -0.64
N LEU A 98 4.88 9.45 -0.66
CA LEU A 98 4.15 9.22 -1.90
C LEU A 98 3.70 10.57 -2.46
N LYS A 99 3.91 10.77 -3.77
CA LYS A 99 3.35 11.92 -4.46
C LYS A 99 1.83 11.79 -4.51
N GLU A 100 1.13 12.90 -4.30
CA GLU A 100 -0.33 12.94 -4.40
C GLU A 100 -0.79 12.82 -5.86
N GLU A 101 -0.01 13.35 -6.80
CA GLU A 101 -0.32 13.33 -8.23
C GLU A 101 0.96 13.04 -9.04
N TYR A 102 0.83 12.11 -9.97
CA TYR A 102 1.87 11.77 -10.94
C TYR A 102 1.48 12.39 -12.29
N THR A 103 2.47 12.83 -13.06
CA THR A 103 2.26 13.41 -14.39
C THR A 103 2.72 12.43 -15.46
N VAL A 104 1.96 12.35 -16.55
CA VAL A 104 2.35 11.63 -17.77
C VAL A 104 2.28 12.59 -18.95
N ASP A 105 3.04 12.31 -20.00
CA ASP A 105 3.12 13.18 -21.17
C ASP A 105 1.94 13.01 -22.15
N LYS A 106 1.08 11.99 -21.97
CA LYS A 106 -0.02 11.65 -22.88
C LYS A 106 -1.40 11.77 -22.21
N THR A 107 -2.36 12.35 -22.90
CA THR A 107 -3.67 12.73 -22.34
C THR A 107 -4.76 11.65 -22.40
N ASP A 108 -4.66 10.65 -23.29
CA ASP A 108 -5.70 9.63 -23.50
C ASP A 108 -5.50 8.35 -22.67
N GLN A 109 -4.68 8.45 -21.61
CA GLN A 109 -4.27 7.34 -20.78
C GLN A 109 -5.29 7.08 -19.66
N PRO A 110 -5.56 5.80 -19.31
CA PRO A 110 -6.39 5.49 -18.14
C PRO A 110 -5.74 6.09 -16.89
N SER A 111 -6.54 6.26 -15.85
CA SER A 111 -6.09 6.84 -14.60
C SER A 111 -6.46 5.92 -13.44
N SER A 112 -5.62 5.94 -12.42
CA SER A 112 -5.86 5.31 -11.13
C SER A 112 -5.94 6.37 -10.05
N LYS A 113 -6.94 6.24 -9.19
CA LYS A 113 -7.03 6.99 -7.94
C LYS A 113 -7.07 6.01 -6.79
N THR A 114 -6.13 6.14 -5.85
CA THR A 114 -6.08 5.34 -4.62
C THR A 114 -6.22 6.25 -3.43
N ILE A 115 -7.12 5.91 -2.51
CA ILE A 115 -7.33 6.61 -1.25
C ILE A 115 -7.02 5.63 -0.11
N ILE A 116 -6.06 5.98 0.73
CA ILE A 116 -5.63 5.17 1.88
C ILE A 116 -6.06 5.89 3.14
N TYR A 117 -6.94 5.28 3.89
CA TYR A 117 -7.41 5.77 5.17
C TYR A 117 -6.58 5.15 6.28
N THR A 118 -6.05 6.01 7.15
CA THR A 118 -5.35 5.60 8.37
C THR A 118 -6.04 6.21 9.58
N SER A 119 -5.66 5.79 10.78
CA SER A 119 -6.15 6.38 12.03
C SER A 119 -5.85 7.87 12.18
N GLN A 120 -4.86 8.41 11.47
CA GLN A 120 -4.39 9.80 11.63
C GLN A 120 -4.66 10.68 10.41
N SER A 121 -4.64 10.11 9.21
CA SER A 121 -4.70 10.87 7.96
C SER A 121 -5.28 10.05 6.82
N THR A 122 -5.70 10.76 5.77
CA THR A 122 -6.09 10.19 4.48
C THR A 122 -5.04 10.58 3.45
N PHE A 123 -4.56 9.61 2.67
CA PHE A 123 -3.64 9.83 1.56
C PHE A 123 -4.38 9.58 0.25
N THR A 124 -4.37 10.56 -0.66
CA THR A 124 -4.94 10.40 -2.00
C THR A 124 -3.81 10.42 -3.02
N ILE A 125 -3.78 9.40 -3.87
CA ILE A 125 -2.77 9.21 -4.90
C ILE A 125 -3.49 9.12 -6.23
N LYS A 126 -3.14 10.01 -7.16
CA LYS A 126 -3.64 10.02 -8.55
C LYS A 126 -2.49 9.67 -9.49
N VAL A 127 -2.66 8.62 -10.26
CA VAL A 127 -1.68 8.13 -11.20
C VAL A 127 -2.33 8.04 -12.58
N PRO A 128 -1.93 8.87 -13.55
CA PRO A 128 -2.20 8.55 -14.94
C PRO A 128 -1.35 7.33 -15.32
N LEU A 129 -1.94 6.34 -15.99
CA LEU A 129 -1.31 5.06 -16.29
C LEU A 129 -0.83 5.03 -17.75
N PRO A 130 0.41 4.59 -18.00
CA PRO A 130 1.04 4.63 -19.32
C PRO A 130 0.33 3.80 -20.41
#